data_AF-A0A7W2R8I4-F1
#
_entry.id   AF-A0A7W2R8I4-F1
#
_cell.length_a   1.000
_cell.length_b   1.000
_cell.length_c   1.000
_cell.angle_alpha   90.00
_cell.angle_beta   90.00
_cell.angle_gamma   90.00
#
_symmetry.space_group_name_H-M   'P 1'
#
loop_
_entity.id
_entity.type
_entity.pdbx_description
1 polymer ?
#
loop_
_entity_poly.entity_id
_entity_poly.type
_entity_poly.pdbx_seq_one_letter_code
_entity_poly.pdbx_strand_id
1 'polypeptide(L)'
;MLNNAWWGEFTFDLQQQRCWRLGERAIILKRLDNEWNSWNLETDTDNNELMVVGNGDENYAIGEAKFGRYLQQSTSQNVRILPLLADRAVVARPDTPLTLLAGEKSRLYVSTPIWFSAQLLPKGECLLDLPFWRPSDSWFGPSTREGQICYAKYTEARIQLNNIDKRPHRAITPITVINNHSKALTIERINVPVTLLHLYADEEHQLWTTGISVHRDGDSANVELHLDKQAPVEALSPVLISGPRIATEQSILIRSISSLFA
;
A
#
# COMPACT_ATOMS: atom_id res chain seq x y z
N MET A 1 16.94 -20.93 6.75
CA MET A 1 16.55 -19.51 6.60
C MET A 1 15.78 -19.39 5.30
N LEU A 2 14.45 -19.51 5.37
CA LEU A 2 13.61 -19.34 4.19
C LEU A 2 13.51 -17.84 3.92
N ASN A 3 13.96 -17.46 2.72
CA ASN A 3 13.99 -16.10 2.19
C ASN A 3 12.53 -15.61 2.03
N ASN A 4 11.96 -15.04 3.09
CA ASN A 4 10.52 -14.78 3.19
C ASN A 4 10.03 -13.51 2.46
N ALA A 5 10.91 -12.77 1.77
CA ALA A 5 10.50 -11.65 0.94
C ALA A 5 10.05 -12.16 -0.44
N TRP A 6 8.77 -11.97 -0.76
CA TRP A 6 8.24 -12.23 -2.11
C TRP A 6 8.70 -11.18 -3.15
N TRP A 7 9.43 -10.16 -2.70
CA TRP A 7 10.03 -9.09 -3.48
C TRP A 7 11.56 -9.18 -3.47
N GLY A 8 12.21 -8.45 -4.37
CA GLY A 8 13.65 -8.53 -4.60
C GLY A 8 13.99 -8.74 -6.07
N GLU A 9 15.19 -9.22 -6.36
CA GLU A 9 15.62 -9.51 -7.72
C GLU A 9 15.39 -10.98 -8.07
N PHE A 10 14.79 -11.20 -9.24
CA PHE A 10 14.47 -12.52 -9.77
C PHE A 10 15.09 -12.66 -11.16
N THR A 11 15.87 -13.72 -11.34
CA THR A 11 16.39 -14.11 -12.66
C THR A 11 15.44 -15.10 -13.31
N PHE A 12 15.23 -14.91 -14.62
CA PHE A 12 14.40 -15.75 -15.47
C PHE A 12 15.22 -16.34 -16.61
N ASP A 13 15.22 -17.66 -16.73
CA ASP A 13 15.67 -18.33 -17.94
C ASP A 13 14.67 -18.10 -19.09
N LEU A 14 15.09 -18.35 -20.33
CA LEU A 14 14.18 -18.31 -21.46
C LEU A 14 13.07 -19.35 -21.28
N GLN A 15 11.83 -18.98 -21.64
CA GLN A 15 10.60 -19.75 -21.41
C GLN A 15 10.23 -19.94 -19.93
N GLN A 16 11.03 -19.47 -18.97
CA GLN A 16 10.71 -19.61 -17.56
C GLN A 16 9.52 -18.72 -17.18
N GLN A 17 8.67 -19.30 -16.33
CA GLN A 17 7.54 -18.63 -15.72
C GLN A 17 7.71 -18.59 -14.20
N ARG A 18 7.36 -17.46 -13.59
CA ARG A 18 7.21 -17.33 -12.13
C ARG A 18 5.84 -16.79 -11.78
N CYS A 19 5.31 -17.25 -10.66
CA CYS A 19 4.00 -16.91 -10.14
C CYS A 19 4.12 -16.38 -8.70
N TRP A 20 3.47 -15.25 -8.44
CA TRP A 20 3.23 -14.70 -7.11
C TRP A 20 1.77 -14.90 -6.77
N ARG A 21 1.48 -15.71 -5.76
CA ARG A 21 0.13 -16.14 -5.41
C ARG A 21 -0.22 -15.86 -3.96
N LEU A 22 -1.46 -15.42 -3.77
CA LEU A 22 -2.08 -15.22 -2.47
C LEU A 22 -3.52 -15.75 -2.56
N GLY A 23 -3.76 -17.00 -2.13
CA GLY A 23 -5.02 -17.69 -2.40
C GLY A 23 -5.29 -17.83 -3.91
N GLU A 24 -6.42 -17.29 -4.36
CA GLU A 24 -6.85 -17.25 -5.77
C GLU A 24 -6.21 -16.10 -6.57
N ARG A 25 -5.66 -15.08 -5.88
CA ARG A 25 -4.93 -13.99 -6.53
C ARG A 25 -3.61 -14.52 -7.10
N ALA A 26 -3.35 -14.32 -8.39
CA ALA A 26 -2.06 -14.66 -8.98
C ALA A 26 -1.56 -13.61 -9.99
N ILE A 27 -0.29 -13.22 -9.87
CA ILE A 27 0.45 -12.45 -10.87
C ILE A 27 1.52 -13.36 -11.44
N ILE A 28 1.57 -13.47 -12.76
CA ILE A 28 2.48 -14.39 -13.44
C ILE A 28 3.29 -13.60 -14.46
N LEU A 29 4.60 -13.87 -14.52
CA LEU A 29 5.51 -13.36 -15.54
C LEU A 29 6.15 -14.53 -16.27
N LYS A 30 6.23 -14.44 -17.60
CA LYS A 30 6.97 -15.38 -18.45
C LYS A 30 7.91 -14.63 -19.37
N ARG A 31 9.18 -15.05 -19.39
CA ARG A 31 10.20 -14.50 -20.27
C ARG A 31 10.27 -15.31 -21.57
N LEU A 32 10.22 -14.64 -22.71
CA LEU A 32 10.51 -15.20 -24.03
C LEU A 32 11.70 -14.44 -24.65
N ASP A 33 12.14 -14.85 -25.83
CA ASP A 33 13.32 -14.26 -26.50
C ASP A 33 13.16 -12.75 -26.75
N ASN A 34 12.01 -12.37 -27.33
CA ASN A 34 11.72 -10.99 -27.76
C ASN A 34 10.51 -10.38 -27.06
N GLU A 35 9.97 -11.05 -26.04
CA GLU A 35 8.85 -10.52 -25.29
C GLU A 35 8.74 -11.03 -23.85
N TRP A 36 8.09 -10.23 -23.03
CA TRP A 36 7.56 -10.63 -21.74
C TRP A 36 6.04 -10.78 -21.84
N ASN A 37 5.51 -11.85 -21.28
CA ASN A 37 4.07 -12.03 -21.10
C ASN A 37 3.72 -11.99 -19.62
N SER A 38 2.58 -11.39 -19.30
CA SER A 38 2.06 -11.34 -17.95
C SER A 38 0.59 -11.75 -17.88
N TRP A 39 0.23 -12.38 -16.78
CA TRP A 39 -1.16 -12.70 -16.43
C TRP A 39 -1.52 -12.10 -15.08
N ASN A 40 -2.77 -11.69 -14.97
CA ASN A 40 -3.34 -11.06 -13.79
C ASN A 40 -4.65 -11.75 -13.42
N LEU A 41 -4.58 -12.77 -12.56
CA LEU A 41 -5.76 -13.40 -11.99
C LEU A 41 -6.16 -12.58 -10.77
N GLU A 42 -7.23 -11.80 -10.91
CA GLU A 42 -7.79 -10.98 -9.83
C GLU A 42 -8.67 -11.83 -8.91
N THR A 43 -8.94 -11.32 -7.71
CA THR A 43 -9.92 -11.90 -6.78
C THR A 43 -10.71 -10.78 -6.15
N ASP A 44 -12.00 -11.01 -5.93
CA ASP A 44 -12.88 -10.06 -5.22
C ASP A 44 -12.64 -10.09 -3.70
N THR A 45 -12.00 -11.14 -3.21
CA THR A 45 -11.77 -11.38 -1.78
C THR A 45 -10.37 -10.95 -1.35
N ASP A 46 -10.30 -10.09 -0.33
CA ASP A 46 -9.04 -9.83 0.34
C ASP A 46 -8.78 -11.01 1.30
N ASN A 47 -7.92 -11.94 0.89
CA ASN A 47 -7.61 -13.13 1.66
C ASN A 47 -6.37 -12.94 2.55
N ASN A 48 -6.24 -13.79 3.58
CA ASN A 48 -5.17 -13.73 4.58
C ASN A 48 -4.16 -14.87 4.40
N GLU A 49 -4.09 -15.46 3.22
CA GLU A 49 -3.18 -16.56 2.96
C GLU A 49 -1.73 -16.11 2.92
N LEU A 50 -0.82 -17.07 3.05
CA LEU A 50 0.60 -16.79 2.90
C LEU A 50 0.93 -16.53 1.43
N MET A 51 1.85 -15.59 1.20
CA MET A 51 2.38 -15.35 -0.13
C MET A 51 3.23 -16.54 -0.59
N VAL A 52 2.91 -17.08 -1.76
CA VAL A 52 3.67 -18.17 -2.38
C VAL A 52 4.32 -17.66 -3.65
N VAL A 53 5.64 -17.81 -3.75
CA VAL A 53 6.40 -17.53 -4.96
C VAL A 53 6.97 -18.83 -5.49
N GLY A 54 6.68 -19.14 -6.75
CA GLY A 54 7.13 -20.39 -7.36
C GLY A 54 7.24 -20.30 -8.87
N ASN A 55 7.61 -21.42 -9.49
CA ASN A 55 7.39 -21.59 -10.92
C ASN A 55 5.87 -21.62 -11.15
N GLY A 56 5.36 -20.88 -12.13
CA GLY A 56 3.93 -20.92 -12.40
C GLY A 56 3.57 -22.24 -13.07
N ASP A 57 2.59 -22.97 -12.55
CA ASP A 57 2.05 -24.16 -13.20
C ASP A 57 1.45 -23.82 -14.57
N GLU A 58 1.57 -24.74 -15.53
CA GLU A 58 1.05 -24.56 -16.89
C GLU A 58 -0.50 -24.53 -16.97
N ASN A 59 -1.18 -24.86 -15.86
CA ASN A 59 -2.63 -25.06 -15.80
C ASN A 59 -3.46 -23.81 -15.44
N TYR A 60 -2.88 -22.63 -15.32
CA TYR A 60 -3.71 -21.43 -15.28
C TYR A 60 -4.44 -21.31 -16.63
N ALA A 61 -5.69 -20.87 -16.64
CA ALA A 61 -6.43 -20.57 -17.87
C ALA A 61 -5.77 -19.39 -18.60
N ILE A 62 -4.60 -19.64 -19.20
CA ILE A 62 -3.64 -18.70 -19.78
C ILE A 62 -4.29 -17.83 -20.88
N GLY A 63 -5.42 -18.29 -21.44
CA GLY A 63 -6.19 -17.53 -22.42
C GLY A 63 -6.99 -16.37 -21.85
N GLU A 64 -7.58 -16.50 -20.65
CA GLU A 64 -8.57 -15.54 -20.13
C GLU A 64 -7.95 -14.48 -19.21
N ALA A 65 -6.85 -14.80 -18.52
CA ALA A 65 -6.20 -13.89 -17.58
C ALA A 65 -4.99 -13.13 -18.17
N LYS A 66 -4.78 -13.18 -19.50
CA LYS A 66 -3.64 -12.50 -20.13
C LYS A 66 -3.79 -10.99 -19.97
N PHE A 67 -2.83 -10.39 -19.28
CA PHE A 67 -2.88 -8.99 -18.90
C PHE A 67 -2.00 -8.12 -19.80
N GLY A 68 -0.81 -8.60 -20.14
CA GLY A 68 0.20 -7.79 -20.82
C GLY A 68 1.12 -8.61 -21.71
N ARG A 69 1.61 -7.95 -22.76
CA ARG A 69 2.61 -8.46 -23.70
C ARG A 69 3.54 -7.31 -24.09
N TYR A 70 4.83 -7.44 -23.79
CA TYR A 70 5.80 -6.35 -23.86
C TYR A 70 6.96 -6.79 -24.75
N LEU A 71 7.23 -6.05 -25.82
CA LEU A 71 8.22 -6.43 -26.83
C LEU A 71 9.59 -5.81 -26.52
N GLN A 72 10.65 -6.60 -26.70
CA GLN A 72 12.05 -6.16 -26.66
C GLN A 72 12.81 -6.81 -27.80
N GLN A 73 13.86 -6.17 -28.31
CA GLN A 73 14.73 -6.81 -29.33
C GLN A 73 15.46 -8.05 -28.77
N SER A 74 15.74 -8.05 -27.46
CA SER A 74 16.19 -9.20 -26.69
C SER A 74 15.81 -8.94 -25.24
N THR A 75 15.12 -9.87 -24.60
CA THR A 75 14.62 -9.64 -23.25
C THR A 75 15.73 -9.63 -22.22
N SER A 76 15.64 -8.70 -21.25
CA SER A 76 16.51 -8.74 -20.07
C SER A 76 16.14 -9.92 -19.17
N GLN A 77 17.10 -10.54 -18.49
CA GLN A 77 16.86 -11.73 -17.66
C GLN A 77 16.47 -11.43 -16.21
N ASN A 78 16.81 -10.24 -15.73
CA ASN A 78 16.64 -9.85 -14.34
C ASN A 78 15.44 -8.92 -14.22
N VAL A 79 14.54 -9.28 -13.31
CA VAL A 79 13.37 -8.48 -12.95
C VAL A 79 13.47 -8.16 -11.46
N ARG A 80 13.35 -6.88 -11.12
CA ARG A 80 13.18 -6.45 -9.74
C ARG A 80 11.69 -6.36 -9.44
N ILE A 81 11.26 -7.11 -8.44
CA ILE A 81 9.92 -7.04 -7.87
C ILE A 81 9.96 -6.18 -6.61
N LEU A 82 9.04 -5.23 -6.49
CA LEU A 82 8.96 -4.33 -5.34
C LEU A 82 7.49 -4.17 -4.90
N PRO A 83 7.21 -4.21 -3.58
CA PRO A 83 5.99 -3.63 -3.08
C PRO A 83 6.03 -2.11 -3.23
N LEU A 84 4.93 -1.55 -3.69
CA LEU A 84 4.67 -0.11 -3.67
C LEU A 84 3.38 0.15 -2.89
N LEU A 85 3.21 1.36 -2.37
CA LEU A 85 1.92 1.77 -1.82
C LEU A 85 0.88 1.94 -2.94
N ALA A 86 -0.39 2.16 -2.58
CA ALA A 86 -1.42 2.43 -3.58
C ALA A 86 -1.14 3.73 -4.35
N ASP A 87 -1.60 3.80 -5.59
CA ASP A 87 -1.50 4.99 -6.47
C ASP A 87 -2.50 6.09 -6.11
N ARG A 88 -3.37 5.85 -5.12
CA ARG A 88 -4.34 6.82 -4.59
C ARG A 88 -4.40 6.73 -3.07
N ALA A 89 -4.91 7.78 -2.44
CA ALA A 89 -5.22 7.75 -1.02
C ALA A 89 -6.23 6.65 -0.69
N VAL A 90 -6.13 6.09 0.52
CA VAL A 90 -6.97 4.99 1.00
C VAL A 90 -7.79 5.48 2.19
N VAL A 91 -9.09 5.25 2.16
CA VAL A 91 -9.99 5.59 3.26
C VAL A 91 -10.08 4.41 4.21
N ALA A 92 -9.70 4.64 5.45
CA ALA A 92 -9.89 3.71 6.55
C ALA A 92 -11.12 4.09 7.38
N ARG A 93 -11.75 3.07 7.97
CA ARG A 93 -12.85 3.25 8.90
C ARG A 93 -12.56 2.49 10.19
N PRO A 94 -12.67 3.12 11.36
CA PRO A 94 -12.81 2.39 12.61
C PRO A 94 -14.09 1.54 12.60
N ASP A 95 -14.11 0.42 13.34
CA ASP A 95 -15.31 -0.43 13.47
C ASP A 95 -16.50 0.34 14.05
N THR A 96 -16.23 1.28 14.94
CA THR A 96 -17.20 2.24 15.50
C THR A 96 -16.57 3.64 15.50
N PRO A 97 -17.36 4.70 15.27
CA PRO A 97 -16.86 6.08 15.32
C PRO A 97 -16.04 6.34 16.59
N LEU A 98 -14.87 6.93 16.42
CA LEU A 98 -13.97 7.26 17.52
C LEU A 98 -14.18 8.71 17.93
N THR A 99 -14.30 8.97 19.23
CA THR A 99 -14.35 10.34 19.76
C THR A 99 -13.06 10.62 20.54
N LEU A 100 -12.19 11.45 19.98
CA LEU A 100 -11.01 11.95 20.66
C LEU A 100 -11.39 13.20 21.47
N LEU A 101 -11.21 13.15 22.79
CA LEU A 101 -11.58 14.27 23.67
C LEU A 101 -10.69 15.50 23.45
N ALA A 102 -11.14 16.64 23.96
CA ALA A 102 -10.37 17.88 23.93
C ALA A 102 -9.08 17.75 24.75
N GLY A 103 -7.95 18.20 24.21
CA GLY A 103 -6.62 18.12 24.84
C GLY A 103 -5.96 16.75 24.76
N GLU A 104 -6.63 15.74 24.20
CA GLU A 104 -6.12 14.37 24.15
C GLU A 104 -5.37 14.07 22.85
N LYS A 105 -4.53 13.03 22.90
CA LYS A 105 -3.87 12.43 21.75
C LYS A 105 -4.11 10.93 21.70
N SER A 106 -4.20 10.39 20.50
CA SER A 106 -4.33 8.94 20.29
C SER A 106 -3.50 8.49 19.09
N ARG A 107 -3.06 7.23 19.12
CA ARG A 107 -2.34 6.58 18.02
C ARG A 107 -3.22 5.46 17.47
N LEU A 108 -3.46 5.53 16.17
CA LEU A 108 -4.24 4.58 15.39
C LEU A 108 -3.29 3.86 14.44
N TYR A 109 -3.67 2.66 14.05
CA TYR A 109 -2.95 1.88 13.06
C TYR A 109 -3.92 1.50 11.96
N VAL A 110 -3.51 1.75 10.72
CA VAL A 110 -4.31 1.44 9.53
C VAL A 110 -3.53 0.50 8.64
N SER A 111 -4.11 -0.66 8.34
CA SER A 111 -3.55 -1.60 7.36
C SER A 111 -4.10 -1.29 5.97
N THR A 112 -3.27 -0.97 4.99
CA THR A 112 -3.68 -0.67 3.59
C THR A 112 -3.03 -1.63 2.59
N PRO A 113 -3.70 -2.00 1.48
CA PRO A 113 -3.11 -2.90 0.49
C PRO A 113 -1.93 -2.26 -0.24
N ILE A 114 -1.06 -3.11 -0.76
CA ILE A 114 0.10 -2.73 -1.57
C ILE A 114 0.00 -3.22 -3.02
N TRP A 115 0.78 -2.56 -3.88
CA TRP A 115 0.92 -2.84 -5.29
C TRP A 115 2.19 -3.67 -5.53
N PHE A 116 2.08 -4.58 -6.48
CA PHE A 116 3.16 -5.32 -7.09
C PHE A 116 3.71 -4.52 -8.26
N SER A 117 4.98 -4.11 -8.15
CA SER A 117 5.73 -3.54 -9.26
C SER A 117 6.76 -4.53 -9.77
N ALA A 118 6.83 -4.71 -11.08
CA ALA A 118 7.89 -5.46 -11.76
C ALA A 118 8.68 -4.52 -12.66
N GLN A 119 9.99 -4.45 -12.48
CA GLN A 119 10.89 -3.59 -13.24
C GLN A 119 12.01 -4.40 -13.89
N LEU A 120 12.26 -4.18 -15.18
CA LEU A 120 13.33 -4.86 -15.91
C LEU A 120 14.68 -4.20 -15.60
N LEU A 121 15.66 -5.00 -15.19
CA LEU A 121 17.03 -4.54 -14.94
C LEU A 121 17.92 -4.75 -16.17
N PRO A 122 18.91 -3.88 -16.43
CA PRO A 122 19.36 -2.77 -15.57
C PRO A 122 18.65 -1.43 -15.82
N LYS A 123 17.83 -1.32 -16.87
CA LYS A 123 17.25 -0.03 -17.30
C LYS A 123 16.19 0.52 -16.34
N GLY A 124 15.55 -0.33 -15.52
CA GLY A 124 14.48 0.05 -14.61
C GLY A 124 13.13 0.24 -15.30
N GLU A 125 12.93 -0.33 -16.48
CA GLU A 125 11.67 -0.21 -17.23
C GLU A 125 10.53 -0.91 -16.49
N CYS A 126 9.43 -0.21 -16.21
CA CYS A 126 8.29 -0.79 -15.51
C CYS A 126 7.50 -1.72 -16.44
N LEU A 127 7.45 -3.00 -16.06
CA LEU A 127 6.67 -4.04 -16.74
C LEU A 127 5.23 -4.08 -16.20
N LEU A 128 5.09 -4.05 -14.87
CA LEU A 128 3.80 -4.11 -14.18
C LEU A 128 3.78 -3.15 -12.99
N ASP A 129 2.58 -2.63 -12.71
CA ASP A 129 2.24 -1.89 -11.50
C ASP A 129 0.77 -2.21 -11.16
N LEU A 130 0.56 -3.29 -10.40
CA LEU A 130 -0.77 -3.88 -10.17
C LEU A 130 -1.04 -4.06 -8.69
N PRO A 131 -2.27 -3.82 -8.21
CA PRO A 131 -2.62 -4.15 -6.83
C PRO A 131 -2.58 -5.67 -6.59
N PHE A 132 -2.11 -6.09 -5.41
CA PHE A 132 -2.40 -7.46 -4.94
C PHE A 132 -3.88 -7.66 -4.71
N TRP A 133 -4.55 -6.64 -4.18
CA TRP A 133 -5.99 -6.58 -4.10
C TRP A 133 -6.42 -5.14 -4.31
N ARG A 134 -7.29 -4.91 -5.30
CA ARG A 134 -7.75 -3.55 -5.64
C ARG A 134 -9.00 -3.24 -4.81
N PRO A 135 -8.95 -2.26 -3.89
CA PRO A 135 -10.17 -1.80 -3.25
C PRO A 135 -11.10 -1.13 -4.25
N SER A 136 -12.38 -1.02 -3.90
CA SER A 136 -13.34 -0.26 -4.71
C SER A 136 -13.00 1.23 -4.73
N ASP A 137 -13.25 1.87 -5.86
CA ASP A 137 -13.17 3.33 -5.97
C ASP A 137 -14.24 3.98 -5.07
N SER A 138 -13.87 5.09 -4.46
CA SER A 138 -14.72 5.87 -3.57
C SER A 138 -14.43 7.36 -3.69
N TRP A 139 -15.25 8.16 -3.04
CA TRP A 139 -15.12 9.61 -2.98
C TRP A 139 -15.01 10.06 -1.53
N PHE A 140 -13.94 10.79 -1.20
CA PHE A 140 -13.74 11.35 0.13
C PHE A 140 -13.77 12.87 0.07
N GLY A 141 -14.70 13.46 0.81
CA GLY A 141 -14.88 14.90 0.92
C GLY A 141 -16.25 15.28 1.46
N PRO A 142 -16.48 16.58 1.73
CA PRO A 142 -17.73 17.08 2.29
C PRO A 142 -18.92 16.99 1.31
N SER A 143 -18.69 16.89 0.00
CA SER A 143 -19.76 16.77 -0.99
C SER A 143 -19.29 16.01 -2.22
N THR A 144 -20.19 15.71 -3.16
CA THR A 144 -19.84 15.10 -4.46
C THR A 144 -19.10 16.05 -5.42
N ARG A 145 -19.04 17.35 -5.08
CA ARG A 145 -18.32 18.39 -5.86
C ARG A 145 -16.95 18.71 -5.28
N GLU A 146 -16.78 18.49 -3.99
CA GLU A 146 -15.59 18.86 -3.23
C GLU A 146 -15.06 17.61 -2.51
N GLY A 147 -13.89 17.15 -2.93
CA GLY A 147 -13.29 15.92 -2.44
C GLY A 147 -12.28 15.36 -3.43
N GLN A 148 -11.92 14.10 -3.21
CA GLN A 148 -11.00 13.37 -4.08
C GLN A 148 -11.44 11.92 -4.29
N ILE A 149 -11.09 11.39 -5.46
CA ILE A 149 -11.18 9.95 -5.72
C ILE A 149 -10.13 9.24 -4.87
N CYS A 150 -10.56 8.19 -4.19
CA CYS A 150 -9.75 7.39 -3.30
C CYS A 150 -10.18 5.93 -3.38
N TYR A 151 -9.45 5.07 -2.69
CA TYR A 151 -9.85 3.68 -2.48
C TYR A 151 -10.57 3.53 -1.15
N ALA A 152 -11.66 2.76 -1.12
CA ALA A 152 -12.33 2.41 0.13
C ALA A 152 -12.94 1.01 0.04
N LYS A 153 -12.37 0.05 0.78
CA LYS A 153 -12.95 -1.27 1.10
C LYS A 153 -11.97 -1.99 2.06
N TYR A 154 -12.49 -2.74 3.06
CA TYR A 154 -11.71 -3.57 4.03
C TYR A 154 -10.44 -2.92 4.60
N THR A 155 -10.52 -1.67 5.06
CA THR A 155 -9.39 -0.97 5.67
C THR A 155 -9.81 -0.58 7.08
N GLU A 156 -9.40 -1.42 8.03
CA GLU A 156 -9.73 -1.24 9.44
C GLU A 156 -8.72 -0.29 10.09
N ALA A 157 -9.23 0.66 10.86
CA ALA A 157 -8.43 1.45 11.78
C ALA A 157 -8.53 0.83 13.18
N ARG A 158 -7.40 0.40 13.73
CA ARG A 158 -7.30 -0.22 15.07
C ARG A 158 -6.53 0.70 16.02
N ILE A 159 -6.93 0.73 17.29
CA ILE A 159 -6.20 1.49 18.33
C ILE A 159 -4.99 0.70 18.82
N GLN A 160 -5.17 -0.60 19.04
CA GLN A 160 -4.11 -1.49 19.49
C GLN A 160 -3.49 -2.19 18.28
N LEU A 161 -2.17 -2.08 18.15
CA LEU A 161 -1.41 -2.73 17.08
C LEU A 161 -1.64 -4.25 17.05
N ASN A 162 -1.75 -4.89 18.21
CA ASN A 162 -1.99 -6.33 18.34
C ASN A 162 -3.33 -6.79 17.74
N ASN A 163 -4.25 -5.87 17.45
CA ASN A 163 -5.54 -6.16 16.84
C ASN A 163 -5.51 -5.99 15.30
N ILE A 164 -4.34 -5.70 14.73
CA ILE A 164 -4.15 -5.71 13.27
C ILE A 164 -3.66 -7.08 12.84
N ASP A 165 -4.37 -7.66 11.88
CA ASP A 165 -3.88 -8.80 11.11
C ASP A 165 -2.67 -8.36 10.27
N LYS A 166 -1.50 -8.88 10.64
CA LYS A 166 -0.29 -8.77 9.83
C LYS A 166 -0.45 -9.63 8.56
N ARG A 167 -0.34 -9.01 7.38
CA ARG A 167 -0.51 -9.67 6.07
C ARG A 167 0.61 -9.24 5.11
N PRO A 168 1.16 -10.16 4.29
CA PRO A 168 2.33 -9.88 3.45
C PRO A 168 2.08 -8.88 2.31
N HIS A 169 0.81 -8.69 1.93
CA HIS A 169 0.35 -7.77 0.89
C HIS A 169 -0.33 -6.51 1.43
N ARG A 170 -0.11 -6.18 2.71
CA ARG A 170 -0.61 -4.94 3.33
C ARG A 170 0.47 -4.25 4.16
N ALA A 171 0.47 -2.93 4.13
CA ALA A 171 1.36 -2.09 4.92
C ALA A 171 0.61 -1.41 6.06
N ILE A 172 1.24 -1.34 7.23
CA ILE A 172 0.68 -0.69 8.42
C ILE A 172 1.15 0.76 8.46
N THR A 173 0.19 1.68 8.55
CA THR A 173 0.41 3.11 8.72
C THR A 173 0.02 3.54 10.14
N PRO A 174 0.99 3.93 10.98
CA PRO A 174 0.71 4.59 12.24
C PRO A 174 0.23 6.02 12.01
N ILE A 175 -0.89 6.38 12.63
CA ILE A 175 -1.54 7.69 12.54
C ILE A 175 -1.71 8.23 13.95
N THR A 176 -0.98 9.28 14.30
CA THR A 176 -1.16 9.98 15.57
C THR A 176 -2.12 11.14 15.36
N VAL A 177 -3.18 11.22 16.16
CA VAL A 177 -4.13 12.35 16.12
C VAL A 177 -3.99 13.12 17.43
N ILE A 178 -3.74 14.43 17.34
CA ILE A 178 -3.55 15.32 18.47
C ILE A 178 -4.63 16.40 18.40
N ASN A 179 -5.52 16.40 19.39
CA ASN A 179 -6.63 17.32 19.46
C ASN A 179 -6.38 18.39 20.53
N ASN A 180 -5.65 19.44 20.18
CA ASN A 180 -5.43 20.59 21.07
C ASN A 180 -6.62 21.58 21.07
N HIS A 181 -7.70 21.26 20.37
CA HIS A 181 -8.94 22.05 20.37
C HIS A 181 -9.70 21.87 21.69
N SER A 182 -10.49 22.89 22.05
CA SER A 182 -11.47 22.87 23.15
C SER A 182 -12.66 21.91 22.97
N LYS A 183 -12.81 21.27 21.80
CA LYS A 183 -13.95 20.41 21.45
C LYS A 183 -13.45 19.02 21.10
N ALA A 184 -14.27 18.01 21.38
CA ALA A 184 -14.01 16.66 20.93
C ALA A 184 -13.95 16.59 19.39
N LEU A 185 -13.19 15.63 18.88
CA LEU A 185 -13.10 15.28 17.47
C LEU A 185 -13.68 13.89 17.26
N THR A 186 -14.77 13.82 16.50
CA THR A 186 -15.32 12.55 16.02
C THR A 186 -14.64 12.15 14.72
N ILE A 187 -14.23 10.90 14.62
CA ILE A 187 -13.55 10.31 13.46
C ILE A 187 -14.36 9.09 13.04
N GLU A 188 -15.07 9.19 11.92
CA GLU A 188 -15.79 8.06 11.32
C GLU A 188 -14.99 7.46 10.17
N ARG A 189 -14.26 8.32 9.44
CA ARG A 189 -13.43 7.94 8.31
C ARG A 189 -12.11 8.72 8.33
N ILE A 190 -11.04 8.06 7.93
CA ILE A 190 -9.69 8.61 7.86
C ILE A 190 -9.19 8.48 6.42
N ASN A 191 -8.85 9.60 5.79
CA ASN A 191 -8.23 9.62 4.48
C ASN A 191 -6.70 9.52 4.63
N VAL A 192 -6.14 8.33 4.35
CA VAL A 192 -4.71 8.04 4.50
C VAL A 192 -3.99 8.36 3.19
N PRO A 193 -3.08 9.35 3.17
CA PRO A 193 -2.40 9.80 1.96
C PRO A 193 -1.19 8.91 1.62
N VAL A 194 -1.43 7.60 1.43
CA VAL A 194 -0.38 6.59 1.23
C VAL A 194 0.56 6.90 0.06
N THR A 195 0.11 7.67 -0.93
CA THR A 195 0.94 8.11 -2.07
C THR A 195 2.11 9.01 -1.68
N LEU A 196 2.06 9.64 -0.50
CA LEU A 196 3.09 10.53 0.04
C LEU A 196 4.04 9.83 1.02
N LEU A 197 3.84 8.54 1.30
CA LEU A 197 4.56 7.83 2.35
C LEU A 197 5.67 6.95 1.76
N HIS A 198 6.78 6.82 2.48
CA HIS A 198 7.77 5.77 2.21
C HIS A 198 7.24 4.43 2.72
N LEU A 199 7.70 3.34 2.10
CA LEU A 199 7.43 1.97 2.51
C LEU A 199 8.70 1.33 3.05
N TYR A 200 8.57 0.69 4.20
CA TYR A 200 9.63 -0.02 4.92
C TYR A 200 9.22 -1.48 5.14
N ALA A 201 10.20 -2.35 5.36
CA ALA A 201 10.00 -3.68 5.91
C ALA A 201 10.81 -3.82 7.20
N ASP A 202 10.23 -4.45 8.22
CA ASP A 202 10.96 -4.86 9.41
C ASP A 202 11.67 -6.21 9.22
N GLU A 203 12.34 -6.68 10.26
CA GLU A 203 13.05 -7.98 10.28
C GLU A 203 12.13 -9.21 10.09
N GLU A 204 10.83 -9.08 10.36
CA GLU A 204 9.82 -10.12 10.12
C GLU A 204 9.20 -10.02 8.71
N HIS A 205 9.70 -9.12 7.86
CA HIS A 205 9.13 -8.79 6.55
C HIS A 205 7.72 -8.19 6.60
N GLN A 206 7.26 -7.70 7.76
CA GLN A 206 6.04 -6.91 7.83
C GLN A 206 6.28 -5.53 7.23
N LEU A 207 5.35 -5.09 6.39
CA LEU A 207 5.41 -3.81 5.71
C LEU A 207 4.86 -2.69 6.59
N TRP A 208 5.60 -1.59 6.65
CA TRP A 208 5.29 -0.39 7.41
C TRP A 208 5.38 0.82 6.51
N THR A 209 4.60 1.86 6.79
CA THR A 209 4.71 3.13 6.08
C THR A 209 5.33 4.19 6.98
N THR A 210 5.68 5.33 6.38
CA THR A 210 5.96 6.56 7.12
C THR A 210 4.79 6.88 8.06
N GLY A 211 5.08 7.09 9.34
CA GLY A 211 4.09 7.54 10.31
C GLY A 211 3.58 8.94 9.96
N ILE A 212 2.32 9.21 10.26
CA ILE A 212 1.73 10.54 10.09
C ILE A 212 1.17 11.04 11.42
N SER A 213 1.27 12.35 11.65
CA SER A 213 0.66 13.02 12.79
C SER A 213 -0.26 14.14 12.32
N VAL A 214 -1.50 14.17 12.82
CA VAL A 214 -2.50 15.20 12.51
C VAL A 214 -2.71 16.06 13.73
N HIS A 215 -2.36 17.34 13.61
CA HIS A 215 -2.48 18.34 14.67
C HIS A 215 -3.67 19.25 14.40
N ARG A 216 -4.64 19.23 15.32
CA ARG A 216 -5.77 20.15 15.31
C ARG A 216 -5.58 21.19 16.40
N ASP A 217 -5.27 22.42 15.98
CA ASP A 217 -5.00 23.56 16.85
C ASP A 217 -6.02 24.69 16.65
N GLY A 218 -6.39 25.36 17.75
CA GLY A 218 -7.28 26.52 17.74
C GLY A 218 -8.68 26.23 17.16
N ASP A 219 -9.39 27.28 16.77
CA ASP A 219 -10.72 27.20 16.14
C ASP A 219 -10.66 27.13 14.59
N SER A 220 -9.49 26.79 14.03
CA SER A 220 -9.30 26.69 12.57
C SER A 220 -9.99 25.45 12.00
N ALA A 221 -10.56 25.59 10.80
CA ALA A 221 -11.04 24.46 10.02
C ALA A 221 -9.89 23.65 9.38
N ASN A 222 -8.66 24.17 9.42
CA ASN A 222 -7.47 23.50 8.91
C ASN A 222 -6.71 22.79 10.03
N VAL A 223 -6.01 21.74 9.64
CA VAL A 223 -5.12 20.93 10.48
C VAL A 223 -3.76 20.83 9.81
N GLU A 224 -2.73 20.57 10.62
CA GLU A 224 -1.40 20.26 10.11
C GLU A 224 -1.23 18.75 10.04
N LEU A 225 -0.87 18.26 8.85
CA LEU A 225 -0.47 16.88 8.62
C LEU A 225 1.05 16.83 8.54
N HIS A 226 1.66 16.17 9.51
CA HIS A 226 3.10 15.95 9.61
C HIS A 226 3.42 14.54 9.11
N LEU A 227 4.42 14.43 8.23
CA LEU A 227 4.97 13.17 7.75
C LEU A 227 6.30 12.92 8.47
N ASP A 228 6.42 11.77 9.14
CA ASP A 228 7.63 11.43 9.86
C ASP A 228 8.84 11.28 8.91
N LYS A 229 10.03 11.64 9.37
CA LYS A 229 11.26 11.55 8.56
C LYS A 229 11.88 10.15 8.54
N GLN A 230 11.46 9.29 9.45
CA GLN A 230 12.02 7.96 9.67
C GLN A 230 10.91 6.92 9.68
N ALA A 231 11.30 5.65 9.58
CA ALA A 231 10.40 4.54 9.81
C ALA A 231 9.76 4.63 11.22
N PRO A 232 8.54 4.11 11.39
CA PRO A 232 7.87 4.11 12.69
C PRO A 232 8.65 3.27 13.70
N VAL A 233 8.59 3.66 14.98
CA VAL A 233 9.33 3.00 16.08
C VAL A 233 8.94 1.52 16.27
N GLU A 234 7.75 1.14 15.81
CA GLU A 234 7.23 -0.21 15.84
C GLU A 234 7.88 -1.13 14.80
N ALA A 235 8.45 -0.56 13.73
CA ALA A 235 9.17 -1.32 12.70
C ALA A 235 10.60 -1.60 13.19
N LEU A 236 10.83 -2.80 13.72
CA LEU A 236 12.15 -3.20 14.23
C LEU A 236 13.14 -3.38 13.07
N SER A 237 14.34 -2.82 13.22
CA SER A 237 15.42 -2.89 12.23
C SER A 237 14.96 -2.55 10.80
N PRO A 238 14.29 -1.39 10.59
CA PRO A 238 13.53 -1.14 9.37
C PRO A 238 14.46 -0.89 8.18
N VAL A 239 14.12 -1.50 7.04
CA VAL A 239 14.78 -1.29 5.75
C VAL A 239 13.81 -0.56 4.82
N LEU A 240 14.29 0.49 4.15
CA LEU A 240 13.51 1.20 3.13
C LEU A 240 13.33 0.30 1.89
N ILE A 241 12.08 0.09 1.47
CA ILE A 241 11.72 -0.75 0.32
C ILE A 241 11.38 0.11 -0.89
N SER A 242 10.58 1.16 -0.70
CA SER A 242 10.25 2.10 -1.77
C SER A 242 10.00 3.51 -1.23
N GLY A 243 10.32 4.50 -2.07
CA GLY A 243 9.92 5.89 -1.82
C GLY A 243 8.43 6.14 -2.06
N PRO A 244 7.95 7.35 -1.77
CA PRO A 244 6.59 7.77 -2.07
C PRO A 244 6.35 7.80 -3.58
N ARG A 245 5.10 7.54 -3.99
CA ARG A 245 4.70 7.66 -5.39
C ARG A 245 4.65 9.09 -5.88
N ILE A 246 4.33 10.02 -4.98
CA ILE A 246 4.30 11.45 -5.24
C ILE A 246 5.39 12.10 -4.39
N ALA A 247 6.37 12.72 -5.05
CA ALA A 247 7.42 13.45 -4.37
C ALA A 247 6.83 14.67 -3.65
N THR A 248 7.25 14.89 -2.41
CA THR A 248 6.96 16.09 -1.63
C THR A 248 8.24 16.58 -0.99
N GLU A 249 8.54 17.87 -1.15
CA GLU A 249 9.66 18.51 -0.45
C GLU A 249 9.26 18.93 0.98
N GLN A 250 7.95 19.00 1.24
CA GLN A 250 7.38 19.43 2.51
C GLN A 250 7.01 18.23 3.38
N SER A 251 7.52 18.21 4.61
CA SER A 251 7.13 17.24 5.63
C SER A 251 5.90 17.67 6.44
N ILE A 252 5.45 18.92 6.28
CA ILE A 252 4.26 19.47 6.95
C ILE A 252 3.33 20.01 5.86
N LEU A 253 2.09 19.56 5.88
CA LEU A 253 1.07 19.92 4.90
C LEU A 253 -0.14 20.51 5.65
N ILE A 254 -0.58 21.69 5.23
CA ILE A 254 -1.84 22.26 5.73
C ILE A 254 -2.99 21.67 4.91
N ARG A 255 -4.01 21.16 5.61
CA ARG A 255 -5.19 20.50 5.01
C ARG A 255 -6.44 20.96 5.74
N SER A 256 -7.59 20.98 5.05
CA SER A 256 -8.86 21.11 5.77
C SER A 256 -9.10 19.85 6.59
N ILE A 257 -9.69 19.99 7.77
CA ILE A 257 -10.01 18.84 8.62
C ILE A 257 -10.92 17.85 7.88
N SER A 258 -11.87 18.35 7.08
CA SER A 258 -12.80 17.57 6.27
C SER A 258 -12.14 16.79 5.12
N SER A 259 -10.89 17.12 4.77
CA SER A 259 -10.12 16.36 3.78
C SER A 259 -9.37 15.18 4.39
N LEU A 260 -9.25 15.11 5.73
CA LEU A 260 -8.56 14.03 6.45
C LEU A 260 -9.52 13.19 7.30
N PHE A 261 -10.47 13.84 7.96
CA PHE A 261 -11.47 13.21 8.82
C PHE A 261 -12.88 13.59 8.37
N ALA A 262 -13.73 12.58 8.29
CA ALA A 262 -15.15 12.71 7.92
C ALA A 262 -15.94 11.53 8.47
#